data_AF-A0A3D0T8A7-F1
#
_entry.id   AF-A0A3D0T8A7-F1
#
_cell.length_a   1.000
_cell.length_b   1.000
_cell.length_c   1.000
_cell.angle_alpha   90.00
_cell.angle_beta   90.00
_cell.angle_gamma   90.00
#
_symmetry.space_group_name_H-M   'P 1'
#
loop_
_entity.id
_entity.type
_entity.pdbx_description
1 polymer ?
#
loop_
_entity_poly.entity_id
_entity_poly.type
_entity_poly.pdbx_seq_one_letter_code
_entity_poly.pdbx_strand_id
1 'polypeptide(L)'
;MEESEAVNSLLKNKYNLHISSEVGTAAKRTKMRTGERVPQNPLDRIQNYLNRFHDILDQDTSDKREHVLDLIKWRFHRKYVIKPNEIPEDYFENQRRLAREQGHGDIQIDAQTRKQLTEVIIADQTSSLDKWMDYLSSPDAPYSDGLKYWILRSVVDMAEYDKDRKAYPQRSKGTTKPFPDLDREALAYVDDAIKKKYQSKQ
;
A
#
# COMPACT_ATOMS: atom_id res chain seq x y z
N MET A 1 -9.85 21.07 -6.85
CA MET A 1 -8.54 21.75 -6.92
C MET A 1 -7.94 21.92 -5.52
N GLU A 2 -8.72 22.36 -4.54
CA GLU A 2 -8.27 22.48 -3.13
C GLU A 2 -7.96 21.12 -2.45
N GLU A 3 -8.74 20.07 -2.75
CA GLU A 3 -8.50 18.73 -2.16
C GLU A 3 -7.14 18.15 -2.56
N SER A 4 -6.80 18.19 -3.86
CA SER A 4 -5.53 17.68 -4.35
C SER A 4 -4.34 18.45 -3.77
N GLU A 5 -4.49 19.74 -3.50
CA GLU A 5 -3.43 20.57 -2.96
C GLU A 5 -3.13 20.26 -1.48
N ALA A 6 -4.18 20.05 -0.69
CA ALA A 6 -4.08 19.63 0.71
C ALA A 6 -3.32 18.28 0.82
N VAL A 7 -3.70 17.31 0.00
CA VAL A 7 -3.05 15.99 0.02
C VAL A 7 -1.63 16.05 -0.57
N ASN A 8 -1.39 16.81 -1.64
CA ASN A 8 -0.03 16.99 -2.16
C ASN A 8 0.89 17.67 -1.14
N SER A 9 0.34 18.57 -0.32
CA SER A 9 1.06 19.18 0.81
C SER A 9 1.40 18.16 1.89
N LEU A 10 0.50 17.23 2.19
CA LEU A 10 0.79 16.07 3.04
C LEU A 10 1.92 15.21 2.46
N LEU A 11 1.86 14.88 1.16
CA LEU A 11 2.89 14.05 0.50
C LEU A 11 4.26 14.74 0.45
N LYS A 12 4.27 16.06 0.23
CA LYS A 12 5.47 16.89 0.32
C LYS A 12 6.06 16.80 1.72
N ASN A 13 5.27 17.09 2.75
CA ASN A 13 5.78 17.26 4.11
C ASN A 13 6.10 15.93 4.81
N LYS A 14 5.32 14.87 4.57
CA LYS A 14 5.52 13.56 5.22
C LYS A 14 6.63 12.75 4.56
N TYR A 15 6.80 12.87 3.24
CA TYR A 15 7.67 11.98 2.48
C TYR A 15 8.75 12.68 1.66
N ASN A 16 8.80 14.01 1.65
CA ASN A 16 9.62 14.78 0.72
C ASN A 16 9.42 14.31 -0.73
N LEU A 17 8.18 13.96 -1.11
CA LEU A 17 7.92 13.23 -2.35
C LEU A 17 8.43 13.98 -3.60
N HIS A 18 8.32 15.31 -3.61
CA HIS A 18 8.81 16.19 -4.67
C HIS A 18 10.29 16.03 -5.06
N ILE A 19 11.16 15.59 -4.15
CA ILE A 19 12.59 15.33 -4.41
C ILE A 19 12.91 13.85 -4.65
N SER A 20 11.90 12.97 -4.59
CA SER A 20 12.11 11.54 -4.83
C SER A 20 12.57 11.27 -6.28
N SER A 21 13.34 10.19 -6.44
CA SER A 21 13.80 9.72 -7.76
C SER A 21 12.64 9.37 -8.70
N GLU A 22 11.52 8.91 -8.16
CA GLU A 22 10.32 8.55 -8.90
C GLU A 22 9.64 9.79 -9.49
N VAL A 23 9.48 10.85 -8.69
CA VAL A 23 8.96 12.15 -9.17
C VAL A 23 9.91 12.77 -10.20
N GLY A 24 11.22 12.70 -9.98
CA GLY A 24 12.22 13.16 -10.95
C GLY A 24 12.14 12.42 -12.28
N THR A 25 11.96 11.10 -12.25
CA THR A 25 11.77 10.26 -13.45
C THR A 25 10.48 10.63 -14.18
N ALA A 26 9.39 10.87 -13.45
CA ALA A 26 8.12 11.31 -14.03
C ALA A 26 8.27 12.64 -14.77
N ALA A 27 8.92 13.64 -14.16
CA ALA A 27 9.12 14.94 -14.79
C ALA A 27 9.99 14.86 -16.06
N LYS A 28 11.04 14.03 -16.05
CA LYS A 28 11.87 13.77 -17.23
C LYS A 28 11.06 13.17 -18.37
N ARG A 29 10.20 12.19 -18.06
CA ARG A 29 9.31 11.55 -19.05
C ARG A 29 8.31 12.54 -19.64
N THR A 30 7.67 13.38 -18.82
CA THR A 30 6.75 14.41 -19.31
C THR A 30 7.45 15.31 -20.32
N LYS A 31 8.66 15.79 -19.99
CA LYS A 31 9.47 16.60 -20.90
C LYS A 31 9.79 15.89 -22.22
N MET A 32 10.10 14.59 -22.19
CA MET A 32 10.35 13.82 -23.42
C MET A 32 9.09 13.65 -24.27
N ARG A 33 7.91 13.53 -23.65
CA ARG A 33 6.64 13.28 -24.34
C ARG A 33 6.01 14.54 -24.91
N THR A 34 5.98 15.62 -24.14
CA THR A 34 5.29 16.87 -24.50
C THR A 34 6.23 17.96 -24.99
N GLY A 35 7.55 17.81 -24.77
CA GLY A 35 8.55 18.86 -25.02
C GLY A 35 8.63 19.90 -23.89
N GLU A 36 7.65 19.95 -22.99
CA GLU A 36 7.53 20.96 -21.95
C GLU A 36 8.17 20.55 -20.62
N ARG A 37 8.78 21.50 -19.92
CA ARG A 37 9.34 21.24 -18.59
C ARG A 37 8.25 21.39 -17.54
N VAL A 38 8.08 20.36 -16.71
CA VAL A 38 7.27 20.46 -15.49
C VAL A 38 7.82 21.57 -14.60
N PRO A 39 6.96 22.45 -14.05
CA PRO A 39 7.37 23.48 -13.10
C PRO A 39 8.21 22.91 -11.94
N GLN A 40 9.13 23.71 -11.41
CA GLN A 40 9.96 23.28 -10.27
C GLN A 40 9.22 23.34 -8.92
N ASN A 41 8.01 23.91 -8.89
CA ASN A 41 7.16 23.93 -7.71
C ASN A 41 6.94 22.49 -7.18
N PRO A 42 7.14 22.24 -5.88
CA PRO A 42 6.97 20.92 -5.29
C PRO A 42 5.62 20.25 -5.57
N LEU A 43 4.52 21.00 -5.52
CA LEU A 43 3.16 20.46 -5.67
C LEU A 43 2.89 20.06 -7.12
N ASP A 44 3.32 20.89 -8.09
CA ASP A 44 3.21 20.56 -9.52
C ASP A 44 4.00 19.31 -9.90
N ARG A 45 5.19 19.14 -9.30
CA ARG A 45 6.00 17.93 -9.52
C ARG A 45 5.34 16.68 -8.97
N ILE A 46 4.72 16.78 -7.78
CA ILE A 46 3.95 15.69 -7.19
C ILE A 46 2.73 15.39 -8.05
N GLN A 47 1.97 16.41 -8.46
CA GLN A 47 0.79 16.24 -9.29
C GLN A 47 1.13 15.59 -10.64
N ASN A 48 2.20 16.03 -11.31
CA ASN A 48 2.67 15.40 -12.55
C ASN A 48 3.01 13.91 -12.36
N TYR A 49 3.57 13.55 -11.21
CA TYR A 49 3.84 12.15 -10.88
C TYR A 49 2.55 11.36 -10.62
N LEU A 50 1.58 11.95 -9.92
CA LEU A 50 0.28 11.30 -9.64
C LEU A 50 -0.56 11.13 -10.90
N ASN A 51 -0.63 12.15 -11.78
CA ASN A 51 -1.33 12.07 -13.07
C ASN A 51 -0.84 10.88 -13.90
N ARG A 52 0.44 10.55 -13.82
CA ARG A 52 0.97 9.36 -14.51
C ARG A 52 0.32 8.06 -14.01
N PHE A 53 0.06 7.93 -12.72
CA PHE A 53 -0.64 6.74 -12.21
C PHE A 53 -2.09 6.74 -12.65
N HIS A 54 -2.73 7.90 -12.62
CA HIS A 54 -4.08 8.08 -13.11
C HIS A 54 -4.20 7.64 -14.58
N ASP A 55 -3.38 8.19 -15.47
CA ASP A 55 -3.36 7.86 -16.91
C ASP A 55 -3.11 6.36 -17.20
N ILE A 56 -2.42 5.68 -16.29
CA ILE A 56 -2.13 4.25 -16.38
C ILE A 56 -3.34 3.42 -15.96
N LEU A 57 -4.05 3.85 -14.92
CA LEU A 57 -5.20 3.15 -14.35
C LEU A 57 -6.53 3.49 -15.03
N ASP A 58 -6.63 4.65 -15.70
CA ASP A 58 -7.86 5.16 -16.30
C ASP A 58 -7.96 4.93 -17.83
N GLN A 59 -7.23 3.93 -18.36
CA GLN A 59 -7.30 3.61 -19.78
C GLN A 59 -8.67 3.02 -20.17
N ASP A 60 -9.25 3.58 -21.23
CA ASP A 60 -10.62 3.36 -21.78
C ASP A 60 -10.98 1.91 -22.14
N THR A 61 -10.02 0.98 -22.18
CA THR A 61 -10.29 -0.44 -22.50
C THR A 61 -10.04 -1.31 -21.28
N SER A 62 -11.09 -2.01 -20.81
CA SER A 62 -11.07 -2.91 -19.65
C SER A 62 -9.87 -3.83 -19.62
N ASP A 63 -9.55 -4.47 -20.74
CA ASP A 63 -8.54 -5.54 -20.80
C ASP A 63 -7.12 -5.00 -20.59
N LYS A 64 -6.83 -3.78 -21.09
CA LYS A 64 -5.54 -3.12 -20.87
C LYS A 64 -5.41 -2.65 -19.43
N ARG A 65 -6.48 -2.12 -18.85
CA ARG A 65 -6.53 -1.67 -17.46
C ARG A 65 -6.28 -2.83 -16.50
N GLU A 66 -6.93 -3.98 -16.72
CA GLU A 66 -6.75 -5.18 -15.92
C GLU A 66 -5.29 -5.67 -16.00
N HIS A 67 -4.74 -5.82 -17.21
CA HIS A 67 -3.36 -6.24 -17.38
C HIS A 67 -2.34 -5.30 -16.72
N VAL A 68 -2.59 -3.99 -16.79
CA VAL A 68 -1.75 -2.98 -16.13
C VAL A 68 -1.86 -3.09 -14.61
N LEU A 69 -3.07 -3.27 -14.08
CA LEU A 69 -3.29 -3.45 -12.64
C LEU A 69 -2.56 -4.69 -12.12
N ASP A 70 -2.62 -5.81 -12.86
CA ASP A 70 -1.89 -7.04 -12.53
C ASP A 70 -0.38 -6.83 -12.50
N LEU A 71 0.18 -6.06 -13.44
CA LEU A 71 1.60 -5.72 -13.42
C LEU A 71 1.98 -4.89 -12.19
N ILE A 72 1.11 -3.97 -11.78
CA ILE A 72 1.32 -3.17 -10.56
C ILE A 72 1.22 -4.09 -9.34
N LYS A 73 0.19 -4.94 -9.24
CA LYS A 73 0.02 -5.92 -8.15
C LYS A 73 1.25 -6.79 -8.01
N TRP A 74 1.72 -7.38 -9.11
CA TRP A 74 2.93 -8.19 -9.13
C TRP A 74 4.17 -7.44 -8.59
N ARG A 75 4.35 -6.17 -8.96
CA ARG A 75 5.46 -5.34 -8.45
C ARG A 75 5.32 -5.07 -6.95
N PHE A 76 4.09 -4.89 -6.47
CA PHE A 76 3.78 -4.70 -5.06
C PHE A 76 4.00 -5.97 -4.26
N HIS A 77 3.51 -7.12 -4.73
CA HIS A 77 3.74 -8.42 -4.09
C HIS A 77 5.22 -8.68 -3.91
N ARG A 78 6.01 -8.54 -4.99
CA ARG A 78 7.47 -8.75 -4.94
C ARG A 78 8.18 -7.86 -3.93
N LYS A 79 7.63 -6.68 -3.63
CA LYS A 79 8.25 -5.70 -2.74
C LYS A 79 7.79 -5.82 -1.28
N TYR A 80 6.51 -6.14 -1.05
CA TYR A 80 5.88 -6.00 0.26
C TYR A 80 5.36 -7.31 0.85
N VAL A 81 5.10 -8.35 0.03
CA VAL A 81 4.74 -9.68 0.55
C VAL A 81 5.99 -10.37 1.05
N ILE A 82 5.89 -10.99 2.23
CA ILE A 82 6.98 -11.71 2.88
C ILE A 82 7.50 -12.86 2.01
N LYS A 83 8.81 -13.07 2.02
CA LYS A 83 9.43 -14.21 1.33
C LYS A 83 9.51 -15.43 2.25
N PRO A 84 9.53 -16.66 1.69
CA PRO A 84 9.67 -17.89 2.47
C PRO A 84 10.84 -17.88 3.47
N ASN A 85 11.97 -17.29 3.07
CA ASN A 85 13.18 -17.22 3.90
C ASN A 85 13.18 -16.05 4.92
N GLU A 86 12.15 -15.21 4.91
CA GLU A 86 11.98 -14.09 5.85
C GLU A 86 11.00 -14.44 6.99
N ILE A 87 10.33 -15.60 6.92
CA ILE A 87 9.42 -16.07 7.97
C ILE A 87 10.23 -16.47 9.21
N PRO A 88 9.97 -15.86 10.39
CA PRO A 88 10.72 -16.13 11.60
C PRO A 88 10.41 -17.52 12.18
N GLU A 89 11.40 -18.14 12.83
CA GLU A 89 11.20 -19.46 13.48
C GLU A 89 10.12 -19.40 14.56
N ASP A 90 10.05 -18.29 15.29
CA ASP A 90 9.03 -18.02 16.32
C ASP A 90 7.60 -18.18 15.80
N TYR A 91 7.35 -17.95 14.51
CA TYR A 91 6.03 -18.22 13.92
C TYR A 91 5.67 -19.70 14.02
N PHE A 92 6.59 -20.59 13.67
CA PHE A 92 6.37 -22.05 13.71
C PHE A 92 6.30 -22.57 15.15
N GLU A 93 7.09 -22.01 16.07
CA GLU A 93 6.95 -22.30 17.50
C GLU A 93 5.59 -21.90 18.04
N ASN A 94 5.08 -20.74 17.63
CA ASN A 94 3.74 -20.30 18.00
C ASN A 94 2.67 -21.24 17.43
N GLN A 95 2.82 -21.77 16.20
CA GLN A 95 1.90 -22.78 15.66
C GLN A 95 1.92 -24.09 16.49
N ARG A 96 3.09 -24.56 16.92
CA ARG A 96 3.21 -25.70 17.84
C ARG A 96 2.52 -25.45 19.18
N ARG A 97 2.65 -24.24 19.73
CA ARG A 97 1.97 -23.86 20.97
C ARG A 97 0.46 -23.83 20.80
N LEU A 98 -0.05 -23.22 19.73
CA LEU A 98 -1.49 -23.16 19.44
C LEU A 98 -2.10 -24.55 19.25
N ALA A 99 -1.42 -25.45 18.55
CA ALA A 99 -1.89 -26.84 18.39
C ALA A 99 -2.01 -27.57 19.74
N ARG A 100 -1.04 -27.39 20.65
CA ARG A 100 -1.14 -27.93 22.02
C ARG A 100 -2.31 -27.34 22.78
N GLU A 101 -2.49 -26.03 22.75
CA GLU A 101 -3.59 -25.31 23.42
C GLU A 101 -4.96 -25.75 22.88
N GLN A 102 -5.04 -26.14 21.60
CA GLN A 102 -6.25 -26.66 20.95
C GLN A 102 -6.49 -28.17 21.19
N GLY A 103 -5.62 -28.85 21.95
CA GLY A 103 -5.76 -30.28 22.26
C GLY A 103 -5.20 -31.23 21.20
N HIS A 104 -4.48 -30.73 20.19
CA HIS A 104 -3.81 -31.55 19.18
C HIS A 104 -2.47 -32.16 19.65
N GLY A 105 -2.00 -31.78 20.84
CA GLY A 105 -0.73 -32.25 21.40
C GLY A 105 0.50 -31.65 20.72
N ASP A 106 1.66 -32.28 20.91
CA ASP A 106 2.91 -31.87 20.27
C ASP A 106 2.93 -32.28 18.79
N ILE A 107 2.66 -31.31 17.90
CA ILE A 107 2.77 -31.51 16.46
C ILE A 107 4.21 -31.34 16.00
N GLN A 108 4.64 -32.19 15.06
CA GLN A 108 5.87 -31.94 14.31
C GLN A 108 5.54 -31.05 13.10
N ILE A 109 6.30 -29.96 12.95
CA ILE A 109 6.27 -29.13 11.75
C ILE A 109 7.42 -29.60 10.87
N ASP A 110 7.14 -30.59 10.04
CA ASP A 110 8.08 -31.07 9.04
C ASP A 110 8.22 -30.06 7.87
N ALA A 111 9.03 -30.43 6.87
CA ALA A 111 9.25 -29.58 5.70
C ALA A 111 7.95 -29.34 4.89
N GLN A 112 7.04 -30.30 4.85
CA GLN A 112 5.78 -30.18 4.10
C GLN A 112 4.81 -29.25 4.82
N THR A 113 4.62 -29.43 6.14
CA THR A 113 3.79 -28.53 6.96
C THR A 113 4.35 -27.12 6.95
N ARG A 114 5.68 -26.95 7.07
CA ARG A 114 6.32 -25.63 6.95
C ARG A 114 6.02 -24.96 5.61
N LYS A 115 6.08 -25.72 4.51
CA LYS A 115 5.76 -25.22 3.18
C LYS A 115 4.30 -24.78 3.09
N GLN A 116 3.35 -25.59 3.58
CA GLN A 116 1.93 -25.25 3.60
C GLN A 116 1.64 -23.98 4.41
N LEU A 117 2.19 -23.87 5.62
CA LEU A 117 2.05 -22.67 6.44
C LEU A 117 2.62 -21.42 5.76
N THR A 118 3.76 -21.57 5.09
CA THR A 118 4.38 -20.50 4.30
C THR A 118 3.48 -20.05 3.15
N GLU A 119 2.90 -21.00 2.42
CA GLU A 119 1.96 -20.72 1.32
C GLU A 119 0.72 -19.97 1.82
N VAL A 120 0.17 -20.35 2.98
CA VAL A 120 -0.96 -19.66 3.61
C VAL A 120 -0.59 -18.21 3.96
N ILE A 121 0.55 -17.98 4.61
CA ILE A 121 1.00 -16.61 4.94
C ILE A 121 1.11 -15.74 3.68
N ILE A 122 1.74 -16.28 2.63
CA ILE A 122 1.94 -15.55 1.38
C ILE A 122 0.59 -15.26 0.70
N ALA A 123 -0.31 -16.25 0.66
CA ALA A 123 -1.65 -16.10 0.10
C ALA A 123 -2.49 -15.05 0.85
N ASP A 124 -2.43 -15.05 2.18
CA ASP A 124 -3.18 -14.08 3.00
C ASP A 124 -2.63 -12.66 2.83
N GLN A 125 -1.31 -12.48 2.78
CA GLN A 125 -0.71 -11.17 2.50
C GLN A 125 -0.99 -10.70 1.08
N THR A 126 -0.97 -11.61 0.11
CA THR A 126 -1.26 -11.31 -1.30
C THR A 126 -2.70 -10.85 -1.45
N SER A 127 -3.66 -11.65 -0.95
CA SER A 127 -5.09 -11.36 -1.06
C SER A 127 -5.50 -10.10 -0.30
N SER A 128 -4.92 -9.85 0.90
CA SER A 128 -5.19 -8.62 1.64
C SER A 128 -4.64 -7.38 0.92
N LEU A 129 -3.47 -7.45 0.28
CA LEU A 129 -2.94 -6.35 -0.53
C LEU A 129 -3.76 -6.12 -1.80
N ASP A 130 -4.19 -7.20 -2.46
CA ASP A 130 -5.02 -7.13 -3.66
C ASP A 130 -6.35 -6.45 -3.39
N LYS A 131 -7.02 -6.75 -2.26
CA LYS A 131 -8.24 -6.04 -1.84
C LYS A 131 -8.06 -4.53 -1.79
N TRP A 132 -6.93 -4.05 -1.27
CA TRP A 132 -6.61 -2.61 -1.26
C TRP A 132 -6.37 -2.06 -2.66
N MET A 133 -5.59 -2.77 -3.47
CA MET A 133 -5.25 -2.32 -4.81
C MET A 133 -6.47 -2.30 -5.75
N ASP A 134 -7.33 -3.30 -5.65
CA ASP A 134 -8.59 -3.40 -6.38
C ASP A 134 -9.54 -2.28 -5.98
N TYR A 135 -9.73 -2.07 -4.68
CA TYR A 135 -10.59 -0.99 -4.21
C TYR A 135 -10.09 0.39 -4.63
N LEU A 136 -8.82 0.73 -4.39
CA LEU A 136 -8.28 2.05 -4.74
C LEU A 136 -8.26 2.31 -6.25
N SER A 137 -8.22 1.25 -7.05
CA SER A 137 -8.27 1.33 -8.51
C SER A 137 -9.70 1.23 -9.05
N SER A 138 -10.73 1.02 -8.23
CA SER A 138 -12.11 0.95 -8.68
C SER A 138 -12.78 2.33 -8.69
N PRO A 139 -13.91 2.47 -9.42
CA PRO A 139 -14.74 3.67 -9.35
C PRO A 139 -15.33 3.95 -7.94
N ASP A 140 -15.36 2.94 -7.05
CA ASP A 140 -15.94 3.03 -5.70
C ASP A 140 -15.00 3.71 -4.69
N ALA A 141 -13.79 4.10 -5.11
CA ALA A 141 -12.85 4.87 -4.30
C ALA A 141 -12.85 6.34 -4.75
N PRO A 142 -13.74 7.19 -4.18
CA PRO A 142 -13.94 8.59 -4.57
C PRO A 142 -12.85 9.52 -4.00
N TYR A 143 -11.60 9.06 -4.00
CA TYR A 143 -10.46 9.76 -3.41
C TYR A 143 -9.57 10.34 -4.50
N SER A 144 -8.97 11.50 -4.24
CA SER A 144 -7.90 12.02 -5.09
C SER A 144 -6.72 11.03 -5.20
N ASP A 145 -5.99 11.04 -6.33
CA ASP A 145 -4.84 10.14 -6.53
C ASP A 145 -3.76 10.29 -5.45
N GLY A 146 -3.59 11.52 -4.93
CA GLY A 146 -2.69 11.79 -3.83
C GLY A 146 -3.09 11.04 -2.55
N LEU A 147 -4.40 10.95 -2.29
CA LEU A 147 -4.92 10.25 -1.12
C LEU A 147 -4.81 8.74 -1.32
N LYS A 148 -5.14 8.24 -2.51
CA LYS A 148 -4.91 6.83 -2.88
C LYS A 148 -3.44 6.42 -2.70
N TYR A 149 -2.50 7.26 -3.14
CA TYR A 149 -1.07 7.05 -2.92
C TYR A 149 -0.71 7.02 -1.44
N TRP A 150 -1.22 7.96 -0.65
CA TRP A 150 -0.96 8.01 0.79
C TRP A 150 -1.52 6.79 1.53
N ILE A 151 -2.75 6.36 1.19
CA ILE A 151 -3.42 5.19 1.76
C ILE A 151 -2.56 3.96 1.49
N LEU A 152 -2.26 3.68 0.22
CA LEU A 152 -1.50 2.50 -0.18
C LEU A 152 -0.13 2.46 0.51
N ARG A 153 0.57 3.60 0.58
CA ARG A 153 1.86 3.70 1.29
C ARG A 153 1.73 3.47 2.79
N SER A 154 0.61 3.84 3.40
CA SER A 154 0.36 3.61 4.82
C SER A 154 0.03 2.13 5.08
N VAL A 155 -0.83 1.52 4.26
CA VAL A 155 -1.23 0.11 4.37
C VAL A 155 -0.03 -0.82 4.30
N VAL A 156 0.89 -0.60 3.35
CA VAL A 156 2.09 -1.45 3.22
C VAL A 156 3.10 -1.27 4.35
N ASP A 157 2.98 -0.21 5.16
CA ASP A 157 3.82 0.07 6.31
C ASP A 157 3.20 -0.42 7.63
N MET A 158 1.89 -0.73 7.66
CA MET A 158 1.15 -1.09 8.87
C MET A 158 1.10 -2.61 9.13
N ALA A 159 1.44 -3.01 10.35
CA ALA A 159 1.29 -4.37 10.86
C ALA A 159 -0.14 -4.61 11.39
N GLU A 160 -0.36 -5.72 12.10
CA GLU A 160 -1.65 -6.00 12.76
C GLU A 160 -1.95 -4.95 13.84
N TYR A 161 -3.22 -4.56 13.98
CA TYR A 161 -3.64 -3.59 14.97
C TYR A 161 -3.32 -4.06 16.40
N ASP A 162 -2.57 -3.25 17.13
CA ASP A 162 -2.28 -3.48 18.54
C ASP A 162 -3.40 -2.86 19.38
N LYS A 163 -4.23 -3.72 20.00
CA LYS A 163 -5.38 -3.30 20.81
C LYS A 163 -4.98 -2.55 22.07
N ASP A 164 -3.83 -2.86 22.64
CA ASP A 164 -3.34 -2.24 23.88
C ASP A 164 -2.81 -0.84 23.60
N ARG A 165 -2.04 -0.71 22.50
CA ARG A 165 -1.50 0.58 22.04
C ARG A 165 -2.52 1.42 21.27
N LYS A 166 -3.65 0.83 20.90
CA LYS A 166 -4.69 1.42 20.03
C LYS A 166 -4.11 2.02 18.74
N ALA A 167 -3.15 1.31 18.15
CA ALA A 167 -2.40 1.80 17.00
C ALA A 167 -1.93 0.66 16.11
N TYR A 168 -1.66 0.98 14.86
CA TYR A 168 -0.96 0.10 13.94
C TYR A 168 0.56 0.29 14.12
N PRO A 169 1.30 -0.74 14.59
CA PRO A 169 2.75 -0.70 14.57
C PRO A 169 3.26 -0.77 13.12
N GLN A 170 4.54 -0.43 12.93
CA GLN A 170 5.18 -0.59 11.63
C GLN A 170 5.50 -2.06 11.34
N ARG A 171 5.35 -2.48 10.09
CA ARG A 171 5.76 -3.81 9.62
C ARG A 171 7.27 -3.93 9.65
N SER A 172 7.74 -5.10 10.07
CA SER A 172 9.10 -5.57 9.84
C SER A 172 9.14 -6.59 8.70
N LYS A 173 10.35 -6.96 8.23
CA LYS A 173 10.53 -7.99 7.20
C LYS A 173 9.95 -9.35 7.59
N GLY A 174 9.92 -9.68 8.88
CA GLY A 174 9.38 -10.94 9.41
C GLY A 174 7.90 -10.89 9.75
N THR A 175 7.18 -9.83 9.35
CA THR A 175 5.73 -9.72 9.61
C THR A 175 5.01 -10.80 8.82
N THR A 176 4.42 -11.77 9.51
CA THR A 176 3.64 -12.84 8.89
C THR A 176 2.17 -12.50 8.73
N LYS A 177 1.67 -11.51 9.49
CA LYS A 177 0.26 -11.10 9.45
C LYS A 177 -0.14 -10.47 8.11
N PRO A 178 -1.42 -10.58 7.69
CA PRO A 178 -1.95 -9.90 6.50
C PRO A 178 -1.79 -8.37 6.58
N PHE A 179 -2.06 -7.66 5.49
CA PHE A 179 -2.24 -6.21 5.55
C PHE A 179 -3.55 -5.88 6.28
N PRO A 180 -3.65 -4.69 6.93
CA PRO A 180 -4.87 -4.30 7.64
C PRO A 180 -6.13 -4.42 6.78
N ASP A 181 -7.26 -4.72 7.42
CA ASP A 181 -8.52 -4.83 6.70
C ASP A 181 -8.95 -3.49 6.10
N LEU A 182 -9.59 -3.57 4.93
CA LEU A 182 -10.14 -2.41 4.25
C LEU A 182 -11.41 -1.94 4.98
N ASP A 183 -11.37 -0.70 5.48
CA ASP A 183 -12.51 -0.03 6.11
C ASP A 183 -12.79 1.30 5.40
N ARG A 184 -13.89 1.34 4.63
CA ARG A 184 -14.29 2.51 3.84
C ARG A 184 -14.76 3.68 4.72
N GLU A 185 -15.36 3.40 5.87
CA GLU A 185 -15.81 4.44 6.80
C GLU A 185 -14.61 5.10 7.45
N ALA A 186 -13.64 4.31 7.91
CA ALA A 186 -12.39 4.83 8.46
C ALA A 186 -11.65 5.73 7.44
N LEU A 187 -11.63 5.34 6.16
CA LEU A 187 -11.02 6.17 5.10
C LEU A 187 -11.75 7.51 4.91
N ALA A 188 -13.07 7.54 5.02
CA ALA A 188 -13.84 8.79 4.95
C ALA A 188 -13.48 9.74 6.11
N TYR A 189 -13.32 9.22 7.34
CA TYR A 189 -12.84 10.01 8.47
C TYR A 189 -11.41 10.54 8.25
N VAL A 190 -10.53 9.71 7.67
CA VAL A 190 -9.14 10.11 7.38
C VAL A 190 -9.08 11.21 6.32
N ASP A 191 -9.89 11.11 5.26
CA ASP A 191 -9.98 12.13 4.22
C ASP A 191 -10.42 13.49 4.81
N ASP A 192 -11.50 13.49 5.59
CA ASP A 192 -11.98 14.69 6.29
C ASP A 192 -10.93 15.28 7.24
N ALA A 193 -10.22 14.43 8.01
CA ALA A 193 -9.16 14.88 8.90
C ALA A 193 -7.96 15.50 8.16
N ILE A 194 -7.58 14.95 7.00
CA ILE A 194 -6.50 15.50 6.17
C ILE A 194 -6.93 16.86 5.61
N LYS A 195 -8.15 16.96 5.08
CA LYS A 195 -8.73 18.21 4.55
C LYS A 195 -8.67 19.30 5.63
N LYS A 196 -9.22 19.05 6.81
CA LYS A 196 -9.20 20.00 7.94
C LYS A 196 -7.78 20.44 8.34
N LYS A 197 -6.83 19.52 8.38
CA LYS A 197 -5.44 19.80 8.82
C LYS A 197 -4.64 20.65 7.83
N TYR A 198 -4.87 20.49 6.53
CA TYR A 198 -4.06 21.13 5.49
C TYR A 198 -4.78 22.30 4.80
N GLN A 199 -6.11 22.43 4.93
CA GLN A 199 -6.85 23.61 4.52
C GLN A 199 -6.74 24.76 5.55
N SER A 200 -6.67 24.46 6.85
CA SER A 200 -6.53 25.47 7.91
C SER A 200 -5.15 26.13 8.03
N LYS A 201 -4.22 25.82 7.11
CA LYS A 201 -2.85 26.35 7.07
C LYS A 201 -2.59 27.32 5.92
N GLN A 202 -3.63 27.73 5.19
CA GLN A 202 -3.61 28.85 4.25
C GLN A 202 -4.28 30.07 4.89
#